data_AF-A0A7C5TC44-F1
#
_entry.id   AF-A0A7C5TC44-F1
#
_cell.length_a   1.000
_cell.length_b   1.000
_cell.length_c   1.000
_cell.angle_alpha   90.00
_cell.angle_beta   90.00
_cell.angle_gamma   90.00
#
_symmetry.space_group_name_H-M   'P 1'
#
loop_
_entity.id
_entity.type
_entity.pdbx_description
1 polymer ?
#
loop_
_entity_poly.entity_id
_entity_poly.type
_entity_poly.pdbx_seq_one_letter_code
_entity_poly.pdbx_strand_id
1 'polypeptide(L)'
;MEKVMLKNSFEGKLREMTKKVLDGGEITKNEAMFVLKFPSEYLELLFECATQIREKFRGNKIDFCAIINAKSGLCPEDCKFCAQSTKWKTQIKRYPLISVEEAVQKAKEAYNMGATKFGIVTSGRGPTDKEVEIICEMVREIRKNVPGIAPDATLGELTEKQAIKLKDAGVDHSNHNIETSPRFFSKICTTHTYEDRIRTINILKHVGIGVCCGCIFGMGETYEDRVEIAFELKKIDPKIIPINFLNPRPGTPLENQKIISADEAAKCIAMMRFVNPKKQIKVAGGREVVFGDKQDWVIKAGADDLMVGNYLTTPGQDYRKDWQLALSLGLELPEHIKVISSAKNQAQASS
;
A
#
# COMPACT_ATOMS: atom_id res chain seq x y z
N MET A 1 -12.70 33.22 23.80
CA MET A 1 -11.27 33.31 24.22
C MET A 1 -10.65 31.92 24.36
N GLU A 2 -11.26 31.01 25.12
CA GLU A 2 -10.74 29.65 25.37
C GLU A 2 -10.62 28.77 24.10
N LYS A 3 -11.64 28.75 23.21
CA LYS A 3 -11.54 28.07 21.91
C LYS A 3 -10.42 28.60 21.00
N VAL A 4 -10.13 29.90 21.07
CA VAL A 4 -9.06 30.54 20.29
C VAL A 4 -7.69 30.20 20.86
N MET A 5 -7.56 30.17 22.19
CA MET A 5 -6.33 29.73 22.89
C MET A 5 -6.03 28.25 22.62
N LEU A 6 -7.06 27.38 22.70
CA LEU A 6 -6.96 25.96 22.38
C LEU A 6 -6.57 25.75 20.91
N LYS A 7 -7.16 26.52 19.99
CA LYS A 7 -6.79 26.55 18.57
C LYS A 7 -5.32 26.86 18.36
N ASN A 8 -4.85 27.98 18.92
CA ASN A 8 -3.46 28.39 18.80
C ASN A 8 -2.47 27.35 19.39
N SER A 9 -2.91 26.58 20.41
CA SER A 9 -2.09 25.56 21.07
C SER A 9 -1.84 24.32 20.21
N PHE A 10 -2.87 23.71 19.61
CA PHE A 10 -2.65 22.52 18.78
C PHE A 10 -2.06 22.86 17.40
N GLU A 11 -2.39 24.02 16.83
CA GLU A 11 -1.79 24.48 15.56
C GLU A 11 -0.28 24.71 15.74
N GLY A 12 0.11 25.40 16.80
CA GLY A 12 1.52 25.63 17.15
C GLY A 12 2.28 24.32 17.34
N LYS A 13 1.70 23.39 18.11
CA LYS A 13 2.29 22.06 18.34
C LYS A 13 2.49 21.27 17.05
N LEU A 14 1.49 21.25 16.15
CA LEU A 14 1.62 20.54 14.88
C LEU A 14 2.71 21.16 13.99
N ARG A 15 2.80 22.49 13.92
CA ARG A 15 3.85 23.19 13.17
C ARG A 15 5.24 22.95 13.77
N GLU A 16 5.37 22.91 15.09
CA GLU A 16 6.62 22.56 15.77
C GLU A 16 7.06 21.12 15.44
N MET A 17 6.14 20.15 15.54
CA MET A 17 6.38 18.77 15.14
C MET A 17 6.80 18.67 13.66
N THR A 18 6.17 19.45 12.79
CA THR A 18 6.49 19.50 11.36
C THR A 18 7.90 20.02 11.17
N LYS A 19 8.26 21.16 11.78
CA LYS A 19 9.61 21.71 11.74
C LYS A 19 10.64 20.71 12.25
N LYS A 20 10.38 20.07 13.38
CA LYS A 20 11.23 19.02 13.95
C LYS A 20 11.52 17.90 12.94
N VAL A 21 10.48 17.38 12.26
CA VAL A 21 10.65 16.34 11.22
C VAL A 21 11.41 16.87 10.01
N LEU A 22 11.09 18.09 9.55
CA LEU A 22 11.81 18.70 8.45
C LEU A 22 13.30 18.85 8.79
N ASP A 23 13.66 19.25 10.00
CA ASP A 23 15.05 19.40 10.46
C ASP A 23 15.77 18.05 10.69
N GLY A 24 15.11 16.92 10.36
CA GLY A 24 15.68 15.58 10.45
C GLY A 24 15.45 14.88 11.79
N GLY A 25 14.70 15.52 12.70
CA GLY A 25 14.28 14.93 13.96
C GLY A 25 13.15 13.92 13.80
N GLU A 26 12.83 13.23 14.89
CA GLU A 26 11.80 12.18 14.92
C GLU A 26 10.66 12.55 15.87
N ILE A 27 9.43 12.15 15.53
CA ILE A 27 8.31 12.26 16.46
C ILE A 27 8.21 11.04 17.39
N THR A 28 7.71 11.28 18.59
CA THR A 28 7.42 10.31 19.64
C THR A 28 6.07 9.65 19.42
N LYS A 29 5.80 8.53 20.14
CA LYS A 29 4.48 7.88 20.12
C LYS A 29 3.35 8.82 20.58
N ASN A 30 3.62 9.70 21.54
CA ASN A 30 2.64 10.68 22.02
C ASN A 30 2.33 11.76 20.96
N GLU A 31 3.35 12.20 20.22
CA GLU A 31 3.17 13.12 19.08
C GLU A 31 2.42 12.42 17.93
N ALA A 32 2.69 11.13 17.66
CA ALA A 32 1.93 10.37 16.66
C ALA A 32 0.46 10.18 17.06
N MET A 33 0.21 9.88 18.34
CA MET A 33 -1.15 9.83 18.91
C MET A 33 -1.86 11.18 18.80
N PHE A 34 -1.13 12.29 18.97
CA PHE A 34 -1.67 13.63 18.76
C PHE A 34 -2.11 13.86 17.31
N VAL A 35 -1.40 13.33 16.30
CA VAL A 35 -1.85 13.38 14.90
C VAL A 35 -3.16 12.62 14.69
N LEU A 36 -3.29 11.42 15.26
CA LEU A 36 -4.54 10.64 15.16
C LEU A 36 -5.74 11.34 15.82
N LYS A 37 -5.50 12.03 16.93
CA LYS A 37 -6.52 12.76 17.70
C LYS A 37 -6.66 14.22 17.24
N PHE A 38 -5.99 14.63 16.17
CA PHE A 38 -6.06 16.00 15.67
C PHE A 38 -7.50 16.34 15.27
N PRO A 39 -8.05 17.53 15.58
CA PRO A 39 -9.47 17.79 15.36
C PRO A 39 -9.80 17.84 13.86
N SER A 40 -10.90 17.17 13.47
CA SER A 40 -11.25 16.96 12.06
C SER A 40 -11.59 18.26 11.32
N GLU A 41 -12.00 19.31 12.04
CA GLU A 41 -12.29 20.62 11.47
C GLU A 41 -11.03 21.41 11.05
N TYR A 42 -9.83 20.93 11.41
CA TYR A 42 -8.54 21.53 11.03
C TYR A 42 -7.70 20.64 10.11
N LEU A 43 -8.30 19.65 9.45
CA LEU A 43 -7.58 18.72 8.57
C LEU A 43 -6.73 19.40 7.49
N GLU A 44 -7.16 20.55 6.97
CA GLU A 44 -6.37 21.31 5.98
C GLU A 44 -4.98 21.69 6.51
N LEU A 45 -4.85 22.05 7.79
CA LEU A 45 -3.54 22.32 8.39
C LEU A 45 -2.70 21.03 8.50
N LEU A 46 -3.32 19.91 8.83
CA LEU A 46 -2.64 18.62 8.87
C LEU A 46 -2.14 18.21 7.48
N PHE A 47 -2.94 18.45 6.46
CA PHE A 47 -2.59 18.22 5.06
C PHE A 47 -1.44 19.11 4.60
N GLU A 48 -1.48 20.41 4.94
CA GLU A 48 -0.38 21.35 4.68
C GLU A 48 0.94 20.81 5.26
N CYS A 49 0.92 20.39 6.52
CA CYS A 49 2.11 19.90 7.22
C CYS A 49 2.61 18.55 6.67
N ALA A 50 1.71 17.60 6.41
CA ALA A 50 2.07 16.31 5.84
C ALA A 50 2.62 16.44 4.41
N THR A 51 2.07 17.37 3.62
CA THR A 51 2.53 17.70 2.27
C THR A 51 3.95 18.27 2.29
N GLN A 52 4.25 19.21 3.20
CA GLN A 52 5.62 19.75 3.36
C GLN A 52 6.63 18.65 3.67
N ILE A 53 6.30 17.71 4.55
CA ILE A 53 7.17 16.57 4.87
C ILE A 53 7.35 15.67 3.64
N ARG A 54 6.27 15.32 2.95
CA ARG A 54 6.33 14.52 1.72
C ARG A 54 7.22 15.20 0.68
N GLU A 55 7.03 16.48 0.40
CA GLU A 55 7.81 17.22 -0.59
C GLU A 55 9.29 17.28 -0.24
N LYS A 56 9.64 17.56 1.02
CA LYS A 56 11.04 17.61 1.46
C LYS A 56 11.78 16.28 1.24
N PHE A 57 11.13 15.15 1.50
CA PHE A 57 11.80 13.86 1.53
C PHE A 57 11.52 12.94 0.34
N ARG A 58 10.43 13.19 -0.41
CA ARG A 58 9.96 12.37 -1.54
C ARG A 58 9.82 13.17 -2.83
N GLY A 59 9.86 14.50 -2.75
CA GLY A 59 9.67 15.40 -3.89
C GLY A 59 8.21 15.57 -4.29
N ASN A 60 8.00 16.26 -5.41
CA ASN A 60 6.68 16.58 -5.94
C ASN A 60 6.23 15.58 -7.03
N LYS A 61 6.36 14.29 -6.74
CA LYS A 61 6.07 13.20 -7.69
C LYS A 61 5.09 12.19 -7.11
N ILE A 62 4.44 11.44 -7.98
CA ILE A 62 3.59 10.31 -7.61
C ILE A 62 4.02 9.05 -8.36
N ASP A 63 4.00 7.92 -7.66
CA ASP A 63 4.14 6.61 -8.25
C ASP A 63 2.77 5.92 -8.40
N PHE A 64 2.68 4.99 -9.35
CA PHE A 64 1.55 4.09 -9.46
C PHE A 64 2.03 2.64 -9.42
N CYS A 65 1.28 1.81 -8.71
CA CYS A 65 1.48 0.37 -8.67
C CYS A 65 0.24 -0.34 -9.19
N ALA A 66 0.41 -1.43 -9.92
CA ALA A 66 -0.68 -2.33 -10.25
C ALA A 66 -0.35 -3.73 -9.75
N ILE A 67 -1.37 -4.59 -9.65
CA ILE A 67 -1.20 -5.99 -9.25
C ILE A 67 -2.01 -6.91 -10.15
N ILE A 68 -1.64 -8.19 -10.11
CA ILE A 68 -2.44 -9.28 -10.63
C ILE A 68 -2.67 -10.31 -9.51
N ASN A 69 -3.90 -10.80 -9.43
CA ASN A 69 -4.23 -11.96 -8.61
C ASN A 69 -3.86 -13.23 -9.39
N ALA A 70 -2.60 -13.63 -9.34
CA ALA A 70 -2.07 -14.75 -10.13
C ALA A 70 -2.59 -16.12 -9.66
N LYS A 71 -3.06 -16.25 -8.41
CA LYS A 71 -3.67 -17.48 -7.86
C LYS A 71 -4.71 -17.09 -6.84
N SER A 72 -5.98 -17.49 -7.04
CA SER A 72 -7.10 -16.93 -6.28
C SER A 72 -7.87 -17.94 -5.43
N GLY A 73 -8.17 -17.55 -4.19
CA GLY A 73 -9.17 -18.20 -3.33
C GLY A 73 -8.83 -19.59 -2.81
N LEU A 74 -7.54 -19.94 -2.80
CA LEU A 74 -7.01 -21.24 -2.32
C LEU A 74 -6.13 -21.08 -1.07
N CYS A 75 -6.45 -20.09 -0.21
CA CYS A 75 -5.67 -19.79 0.98
C CYS A 75 -6.18 -20.55 2.22
N PRO A 76 -5.37 -21.39 2.89
CA PRO A 76 -5.79 -22.12 4.08
C PRO A 76 -5.83 -21.25 5.35
N GLU A 77 -5.28 -20.03 5.30
CA GLU A 77 -5.16 -19.12 6.45
C GLU A 77 -6.51 -18.51 6.83
N ASP A 78 -6.66 -18.11 8.10
CA ASP A 78 -7.90 -17.62 8.68
C ASP A 78 -7.92 -16.09 8.90
N CYS A 79 -7.19 -15.32 8.09
CA CYS A 79 -7.22 -13.86 8.17
C CYS A 79 -8.67 -13.34 8.06
N LYS A 80 -9.17 -12.71 9.13
CA LYS A 80 -10.60 -12.35 9.28
C LYS A 80 -11.12 -11.30 8.29
N PHE A 81 -10.22 -10.56 7.65
CA PHE A 81 -10.56 -9.58 6.59
C PHE A 81 -10.56 -10.19 5.18
N CYS A 82 -9.95 -11.36 4.98
CA CYS A 82 -9.54 -11.81 3.66
C CYS A 82 -10.60 -12.65 2.97
N ALA A 83 -11.15 -12.16 1.85
CA ALA A 83 -12.10 -12.92 1.05
C ALA A 83 -11.51 -14.15 0.34
N GLN A 84 -10.19 -14.32 0.33
CA GLN A 84 -9.52 -15.46 -0.32
C GLN A 84 -9.29 -16.66 0.59
N SER A 85 -9.61 -16.55 1.89
CA SER A 85 -9.53 -17.65 2.83
C SER A 85 -10.56 -18.73 2.51
N THR A 86 -10.14 -19.99 2.52
CA THR A 86 -11.03 -21.14 2.40
C THR A 86 -11.81 -21.41 3.69
N LYS A 87 -11.50 -20.72 4.80
CA LYS A 87 -12.24 -20.81 6.07
C LYS A 87 -13.56 -20.05 6.02
N TRP A 88 -13.69 -19.09 5.10
CA TRP A 88 -14.83 -18.17 5.00
C TRP A 88 -15.71 -18.47 3.79
N LYS A 89 -17.00 -18.18 3.90
CA LYS A 89 -18.00 -18.42 2.83
C LYS A 89 -18.13 -17.19 1.93
N THR A 90 -17.04 -16.83 1.26
CA THR A 90 -17.01 -15.68 0.33
C THR A 90 -17.31 -16.10 -1.10
N GLN A 91 -17.97 -15.22 -1.85
CA GLN A 91 -18.26 -15.42 -3.27
C GLN A 91 -17.18 -14.75 -4.13
N ILE A 92 -16.08 -15.47 -4.38
CA ILE A 92 -15.00 -15.03 -5.26
C ILE A 92 -14.67 -16.12 -6.29
N LYS A 93 -14.07 -15.73 -7.42
CA LYS A 93 -13.53 -16.68 -8.40
C LYS A 93 -12.31 -17.39 -7.80
N ARG A 94 -12.28 -18.72 -7.89
CA ARG A 94 -11.17 -19.55 -7.44
C ARG A 94 -10.49 -20.19 -8.65
N TYR A 95 -9.17 -20.09 -8.72
CA TYR A 95 -8.39 -20.65 -9.82
C TYR A 95 -6.94 -20.86 -9.37
N PRO A 96 -6.23 -21.85 -9.96
CA PRO A 96 -4.81 -22.08 -9.70
C PRO A 96 -3.95 -20.95 -10.29
N LEU A 97 -2.63 -21.11 -10.22
CA LEU A 97 -1.71 -20.15 -10.82
C LEU A 97 -2.00 -19.96 -12.33
N ILE A 98 -2.11 -18.71 -12.78
CA ILE A 98 -2.30 -18.33 -14.18
C ILE A 98 -1.06 -18.65 -15.04
N SER A 99 -1.19 -18.49 -16.36
CA SER A 99 -0.08 -18.70 -17.29
C SER A 99 0.89 -17.52 -17.34
N VAL A 100 2.10 -17.77 -17.85
CA VAL A 100 3.14 -16.74 -18.05
C VAL A 100 2.66 -15.68 -19.05
N GLU A 101 2.00 -16.10 -20.12
CA GLU A 101 1.47 -15.23 -21.16
C GLU A 101 0.41 -14.27 -20.60
N GLU A 102 -0.48 -14.77 -19.73
CA GLU A 102 -1.47 -13.95 -19.06
C GLU A 102 -0.80 -12.91 -18.13
N ALA A 103 0.21 -13.32 -17.36
CA ALA A 103 0.97 -12.42 -16.49
C ALA A 103 1.66 -11.29 -17.29
N VAL A 104 2.29 -11.61 -18.43
CA VAL A 104 2.91 -10.62 -19.33
C VAL A 104 1.87 -9.68 -19.91
N GLN A 105 0.71 -10.19 -20.33
CA GLN A 105 -0.36 -9.36 -20.87
C GLN A 105 -0.89 -8.36 -19.84
N LYS A 106 -1.06 -8.81 -18.59
CA LYS A 106 -1.46 -7.93 -17.48
C LYS A 106 -0.39 -6.93 -17.08
N ALA A 107 0.89 -7.28 -17.18
CA ALA A 107 1.98 -6.32 -16.99
C ALA A 107 1.96 -5.21 -18.07
N LYS A 108 1.64 -5.55 -19.33
CA LYS A 108 1.44 -4.54 -20.40
C LYS A 108 0.25 -3.63 -20.12
N GLU A 109 -0.87 -4.19 -19.66
CA GLU A 109 -2.04 -3.40 -19.23
C GLU A 109 -1.65 -2.45 -18.08
N ALA A 110 -0.94 -2.94 -17.07
CA ALA A 110 -0.44 -2.15 -15.95
C ALA A 110 0.47 -1.00 -16.36
N TYR A 111 1.42 -1.26 -17.26
CA TYR A 111 2.30 -0.24 -17.82
C TYR A 111 1.49 0.85 -18.55
N ASN A 112 0.47 0.46 -19.32
CA ASN A 112 -0.41 1.41 -19.99
C ASN A 112 -1.29 2.23 -19.03
N MET A 113 -1.54 1.72 -17.82
CA MET A 113 -2.18 2.46 -16.71
C MET A 113 -1.20 3.38 -15.95
N GLY A 114 0.07 3.42 -16.35
CA GLY A 114 1.07 4.30 -15.75
C GLY A 114 1.83 3.69 -14.58
N ALA A 115 1.64 2.38 -14.32
CA ALA A 115 2.28 1.70 -13.21
C ALA A 115 3.79 1.57 -13.44
N THR A 116 4.58 1.98 -12.45
CA THR A 116 6.04 1.77 -12.43
C THR A 116 6.40 0.44 -11.79
N LYS A 117 5.46 -0.17 -11.05
CA LYS A 117 5.62 -1.47 -10.38
C LYS A 117 4.41 -2.37 -10.64
N PHE A 118 4.65 -3.68 -10.82
CA PHE A 118 3.64 -4.69 -11.08
C PHE A 118 3.78 -5.88 -10.14
N GLY A 119 2.86 -6.04 -9.20
CA GLY A 119 2.89 -7.12 -8.21
C GLY A 119 2.19 -8.39 -8.69
N ILE A 120 2.93 -9.51 -8.73
CA ILE A 120 2.38 -10.86 -8.88
C ILE A 120 1.94 -11.36 -7.51
N VAL A 121 0.63 -11.48 -7.29
CA VAL A 121 0.05 -11.82 -5.99
C VAL A 121 -0.57 -13.21 -6.01
N THR A 122 -0.23 -14.06 -5.03
CA THR A 122 -0.82 -15.39 -4.89
C THR A 122 -1.53 -15.55 -3.56
N SER A 123 -2.70 -16.19 -3.57
CA SER A 123 -3.32 -16.71 -2.34
C SER A 123 -2.59 -17.94 -1.81
N GLY A 124 -2.61 -18.12 -0.49
CA GLY A 124 -1.89 -19.19 0.20
C GLY A 124 -1.09 -18.67 1.39
N ARG A 125 -0.59 -19.58 2.21
CA ARG A 125 0.39 -19.28 3.27
C ARG A 125 1.75 -18.88 2.67
N GLY A 126 2.16 -19.59 1.63
CA GLY A 126 3.39 -19.44 0.88
C GLY A 126 3.30 -20.26 -0.41
N PRO A 127 4.18 -20.03 -1.40
CA PRO A 127 4.19 -20.78 -2.65
C PRO A 127 4.94 -22.12 -2.49
N THR A 128 4.56 -23.10 -3.31
CA THR A 128 5.37 -24.30 -3.52
C THR A 128 6.62 -23.97 -4.35
N ASP A 129 7.66 -24.81 -4.27
CA ASP A 129 8.87 -24.65 -5.09
C ASP A 129 8.55 -24.62 -6.59
N LYS A 130 7.56 -25.39 -7.05
CA LYS A 130 7.12 -25.38 -8.46
C LYS A 130 6.43 -24.07 -8.84
N GLU A 131 5.60 -23.51 -7.97
CA GLU A 131 4.98 -22.20 -8.20
C GLU A 131 6.06 -21.11 -8.27
N VAL A 132 7.09 -21.18 -7.42
CA VAL A 132 8.22 -20.22 -7.46
C VAL A 132 8.96 -20.28 -8.80
N GLU A 133 9.21 -21.46 -9.38
CA GLU A 133 9.83 -21.56 -10.71
C GLU A 133 8.99 -20.87 -11.79
N ILE A 134 7.68 -21.11 -11.80
CA ILE A 134 6.76 -20.48 -12.76
C ILE A 134 6.73 -18.97 -12.57
N ILE A 135 6.71 -18.49 -11.32
CA ILE A 135 6.75 -17.05 -11.03
C ILE A 135 8.10 -16.44 -11.45
N CYS A 136 9.21 -17.16 -11.29
CA CYS A 136 10.51 -16.72 -11.80
C CYS A 136 10.49 -16.57 -13.33
N GLU A 137 9.82 -17.48 -14.05
CA GLU A 137 9.61 -17.35 -15.50
C GLU A 137 8.73 -16.14 -15.85
N MET A 138 7.62 -15.93 -15.13
CA MET A 138 6.78 -14.73 -15.28
C MET A 138 7.60 -13.45 -15.13
N VAL A 139 8.43 -13.36 -14.09
CA VAL A 139 9.27 -12.19 -13.81
C VAL A 139 10.26 -11.93 -14.96
N ARG A 140 10.95 -12.98 -15.45
CA ARG A 140 11.90 -12.85 -16.56
C ARG A 140 11.22 -12.39 -17.85
N GLU A 141 10.07 -12.98 -18.19
CA GLU A 141 9.33 -12.58 -19.39
C GLU A 141 8.71 -11.18 -19.25
N ILE A 142 8.27 -10.77 -18.06
CA ILE A 142 7.82 -9.38 -17.84
C ILE A 142 8.97 -8.40 -18.05
N ARG A 143 10.15 -8.64 -17.48
CA ARG A 143 11.33 -7.76 -17.69
C ARG A 143 11.71 -7.62 -19.15
N LYS A 144 11.67 -8.74 -19.88
CA LYS A 144 12.00 -8.80 -21.30
C LYS A 144 10.97 -8.06 -22.17
N ASN A 145 9.68 -8.24 -21.89
CA ASN A 145 8.60 -7.74 -22.74
C ASN A 145 8.05 -6.37 -22.31
N VAL A 146 8.34 -5.91 -21.10
CA VAL A 146 7.82 -4.67 -20.51
C VAL A 146 8.93 -3.95 -19.71
N PRO A 147 10.03 -3.49 -20.33
CA PRO A 147 11.24 -3.01 -19.63
C PRO A 147 11.06 -1.75 -18.77
N GLY A 148 9.88 -1.11 -18.81
CA GLY A 148 9.56 0.08 -18.02
C GLY A 148 8.73 -0.18 -16.75
N ILE A 149 8.45 -1.44 -16.41
CA ILE A 149 7.73 -1.82 -15.19
C ILE A 149 8.56 -2.78 -14.34
N ALA A 150 8.71 -2.46 -13.05
CA ALA A 150 9.40 -3.29 -12.08
C ALA A 150 8.49 -4.45 -11.62
N PRO A 151 8.85 -5.72 -11.86
CA PRO A 151 8.08 -6.84 -11.32
C PRO A 151 8.34 -7.02 -9.83
N ASP A 152 7.25 -6.94 -9.06
CA ASP A 152 7.20 -7.20 -7.63
C ASP A 152 6.47 -8.52 -7.36
N ALA A 153 6.65 -9.09 -6.17
CA ALA A 153 5.99 -10.33 -5.75
C ALA A 153 5.21 -10.16 -4.44
N THR A 154 4.15 -10.94 -4.24
CA THR A 154 3.39 -11.02 -2.98
C THR A 154 2.90 -12.44 -2.79
N LEU A 155 3.75 -13.29 -2.20
CA LEU A 155 3.57 -14.74 -2.29
C LEU A 155 3.22 -15.41 -0.96
N GLY A 156 3.19 -14.64 0.14
CA GLY A 156 3.10 -15.18 1.50
C GLY A 156 4.47 -15.37 2.13
N GLU A 157 4.60 -16.36 3.00
CA GLU A 157 5.85 -16.80 3.62
C GLU A 157 6.78 -17.40 2.56
N LEU A 158 8.07 -17.06 2.65
CA LEU A 158 9.10 -17.54 1.74
C LEU A 158 10.22 -18.20 2.52
N THR A 159 10.75 -19.29 1.99
CA THR A 159 12.06 -19.80 2.43
C THR A 159 13.18 -18.98 1.80
N GLU A 160 14.36 -19.02 2.41
CA GLU A 160 15.55 -18.34 1.87
C GLU A 160 15.90 -18.81 0.45
N LYS A 161 15.84 -20.12 0.21
CA LYS A 161 16.05 -20.71 -1.13
C LYS A 161 15.08 -20.15 -2.18
N GLN A 162 13.81 -19.99 -1.81
CA GLN A 162 12.81 -19.42 -2.71
C GLN A 162 13.06 -17.93 -2.95
N ALA A 163 13.43 -17.18 -1.91
CA ALA A 163 13.78 -15.77 -2.02
C ALA A 163 15.00 -15.56 -2.94
N ILE A 164 16.04 -16.40 -2.84
CA ILE A 164 17.21 -16.35 -3.73
C ILE A 164 16.79 -16.52 -5.20
N LYS A 165 15.96 -17.53 -5.50
CA LYS A 165 15.46 -17.75 -6.87
C LYS A 165 14.69 -16.55 -7.41
N LEU A 166 13.82 -15.96 -6.58
CA LEU A 166 13.06 -14.75 -6.96
C LEU A 166 14.00 -13.56 -7.21
N LYS A 167 15.04 -13.39 -6.38
CA LYS A 167 16.05 -12.35 -6.58
C LYS A 167 16.79 -12.54 -7.90
N ASP A 168 17.23 -13.77 -8.19
CA ASP A 168 17.96 -14.11 -9.41
C ASP A 168 17.10 -13.97 -10.67
N ALA A 169 15.79 -14.24 -10.56
CA ALA A 169 14.84 -13.97 -11.64
C ALA A 169 14.62 -12.47 -11.89
N GLY A 170 14.96 -11.64 -10.91
CA GLY A 170 14.83 -10.19 -10.96
C GLY A 170 13.55 -9.67 -10.30
N VAL A 171 13.08 -10.23 -9.18
CA VAL A 171 12.07 -9.54 -8.37
C VAL A 171 12.69 -8.30 -7.72
N ASP A 172 12.06 -7.13 -7.90
CA ASP A 172 12.56 -5.88 -7.32
C ASP A 172 12.13 -5.74 -5.85
N HIS A 173 10.83 -5.86 -5.57
CA HIS A 173 10.31 -5.88 -4.21
C HIS A 173 9.41 -7.09 -3.96
N SER A 174 9.36 -7.51 -2.70
CA SER A 174 8.36 -8.44 -2.22
C SER A 174 7.51 -7.80 -1.13
N ASN A 175 6.19 -7.89 -1.28
CA ASN A 175 5.25 -7.47 -0.25
C ASN A 175 5.09 -8.55 0.82
N HIS A 176 5.15 -8.12 2.09
CA HIS A 176 4.81 -8.95 3.23
C HIS A 176 4.35 -8.07 4.40
N ASN A 177 3.08 -7.62 4.39
CA ASN A 177 2.51 -6.67 5.37
C ASN A 177 2.36 -7.19 6.80
N ILE A 178 2.90 -6.57 7.83
CA ILE A 178 2.62 -7.00 9.22
C ILE A 178 1.14 -6.86 9.67
N GLU A 179 0.27 -6.32 8.81
CA GLU A 179 -1.19 -6.19 8.91
C GLU A 179 -1.68 -5.27 10.03
N THR A 180 -1.27 -5.51 11.27
CA THR A 180 -1.66 -4.76 12.46
C THR A 180 -0.62 -4.90 13.58
N SER A 181 -0.86 -4.31 14.75
CA SER A 181 0.05 -4.37 15.89
C SER A 181 0.26 -5.82 16.37
N PRO A 182 1.43 -6.15 16.97
CA PRO A 182 1.69 -7.48 17.53
C PRO A 182 0.59 -7.94 18.50
N ARG A 183 0.10 -7.04 19.36
CA ARG A 183 -0.94 -7.35 20.37
C ARG A 183 -2.34 -7.54 19.80
N PHE A 184 -2.62 -7.00 18.61
CA PHE A 184 -3.92 -7.15 17.94
C PHE A 184 -3.91 -8.28 16.90
N PHE A 185 -2.74 -8.73 16.47
CA PHE A 185 -2.58 -9.71 15.39
C PHE A 185 -3.37 -11.00 15.60
N SER A 186 -3.31 -11.59 16.80
CA SER A 186 -4.02 -12.84 17.14
C SER A 186 -5.55 -12.71 17.11
N LYS A 187 -6.09 -11.48 17.14
CA LYS A 187 -7.51 -11.23 16.93
C LYS A 187 -7.89 -11.25 15.46
N ILE A 188 -6.92 -11.14 14.54
CA ILE A 188 -7.12 -11.05 13.09
C ILE A 188 -6.75 -12.34 12.36
N CYS A 189 -5.73 -13.06 12.82
CA CYS A 189 -5.33 -14.35 12.25
C CYS A 189 -4.76 -15.26 13.36
N THR A 190 -5.06 -16.55 13.30
CA THR A 190 -4.58 -17.56 14.26
C THR A 190 -3.79 -18.69 13.61
N THR A 191 -3.84 -18.84 12.28
CA THR A 191 -3.12 -19.90 11.56
C THR A 191 -1.63 -19.62 11.35
N HIS A 192 -1.21 -18.36 11.51
CA HIS A 192 0.19 -17.93 11.56
C HIS A 192 0.38 -16.81 12.58
N THR A 193 1.64 -16.52 12.93
CA THR A 193 1.99 -15.54 13.97
C THR A 193 2.53 -14.23 13.40
N TYR A 194 2.65 -13.21 14.24
CA TYR A 194 3.35 -11.97 13.88
C TYR A 194 4.84 -12.24 13.64
N GLU A 195 5.44 -13.15 14.40
CA GLU A 195 6.85 -13.54 14.28
C GLU A 195 7.13 -14.24 12.95
N ASP A 196 6.21 -15.05 12.43
CA ASP A 196 6.32 -15.66 11.11
C ASP A 196 6.43 -14.61 9.99
N ARG A 197 5.68 -13.51 10.16
CA ARG A 197 5.74 -12.37 9.26
C ARG A 197 7.09 -11.67 9.29
N ILE A 198 7.61 -11.42 10.50
CA ILE A 198 8.94 -10.82 10.69
C ILE A 198 10.05 -11.70 10.12
N ARG A 199 9.94 -13.03 10.29
CA ARG A 199 10.89 -14.01 9.72
C ARG A 199 11.01 -13.86 8.21
N THR A 200 9.88 -13.83 7.50
CA THR A 200 9.87 -13.66 6.03
C THR A 200 10.46 -12.30 5.62
N ILE A 201 10.15 -11.23 6.34
CA ILE A 201 10.72 -9.90 6.09
C ILE A 201 12.26 -9.92 6.25
N ASN A 202 12.77 -10.61 7.27
CA ASN A 202 14.21 -10.73 7.49
C ASN A 202 14.90 -11.55 6.39
N ILE A 203 14.26 -12.61 5.90
CA ILE A 203 14.75 -13.39 4.75
C ILE A 203 14.86 -12.49 3.51
N LEU A 204 13.82 -11.70 3.21
CA LEU A 204 13.82 -10.78 2.07
C LEU A 204 14.95 -9.76 2.15
N LYS A 205 15.18 -9.18 3.33
CA LYS A 205 16.31 -8.26 3.58
C LYS A 205 17.65 -8.94 3.40
N HIS A 206 17.81 -10.15 3.96
CA HIS A 206 19.05 -10.91 3.89
C HIS A 206 19.47 -11.21 2.45
N VAL A 207 18.51 -11.62 1.61
CA VAL A 207 18.72 -11.92 0.19
C VAL A 207 18.83 -10.64 -0.67
N GLY A 208 18.49 -9.48 -0.13
CA GLY A 208 18.57 -8.19 -0.83
C GLY A 208 17.41 -7.93 -1.79
N ILE A 209 16.25 -8.52 -1.55
CA ILE A 209 14.99 -8.11 -2.19
C ILE A 209 14.44 -6.88 -1.45
N GLY A 210 13.94 -5.87 -2.18
CA GLY A 210 13.31 -4.71 -1.57
C GLY A 210 12.08 -5.10 -0.76
N VAL A 211 11.97 -4.64 0.48
CA VAL A 211 10.79 -4.93 1.32
C VAL A 211 9.68 -3.92 1.07
N CYS A 212 8.50 -4.42 0.74
CA CYS A 212 7.24 -3.68 0.79
C CYS A 212 6.44 -4.23 2.00
N CYS A 213 6.24 -3.43 3.05
CA CYS A 213 5.60 -3.92 4.27
C CYS A 213 4.74 -2.82 4.87
N GLY A 214 3.49 -3.13 5.16
CA GLY A 214 2.53 -2.17 5.68
C GLY A 214 1.42 -2.82 6.49
N CYS A 215 0.25 -2.18 6.50
CA CYS A 215 -0.83 -2.49 7.43
C CYS A 215 -2.23 -2.27 6.84
N ILE A 216 -3.23 -2.67 7.60
CA ILE A 216 -4.66 -2.44 7.34
C ILE A 216 -5.24 -1.65 8.51
N PHE A 217 -5.88 -0.52 8.22
CA PHE A 217 -6.63 0.26 9.22
C PHE A 217 -8.14 -0.02 9.14
N GLY A 218 -8.83 0.08 10.28
CA GLY A 218 -10.28 -0.09 10.37
C GLY A 218 -10.75 -1.53 10.63
N MET A 219 -9.88 -2.41 11.11
CA MET A 219 -10.20 -3.78 11.51
C MET A 219 -10.78 -3.90 12.93
N GLY A 220 -10.94 -2.78 13.64
CA GLY A 220 -11.36 -2.73 15.05
C GLY A 220 -10.18 -2.53 16.02
N GLU A 221 -9.00 -2.23 15.49
CA GLU A 221 -7.81 -1.88 16.26
C GLU A 221 -7.95 -0.52 16.96
N THR A 222 -7.27 -0.35 18.10
CA THR A 222 -7.24 0.90 18.87
C THR A 222 -6.30 1.93 18.24
N TYR A 223 -6.40 3.20 18.63
CA TYR A 223 -5.43 4.21 18.19
C TYR A 223 -4.00 3.88 18.65
N GLU A 224 -3.86 3.24 19.81
CA GLU A 224 -2.57 2.76 20.29
C GLU A 224 -2.00 1.68 19.36
N ASP A 225 -2.85 0.82 18.76
CA ASP A 225 -2.41 -0.16 17.75
C ASP A 225 -1.97 0.53 16.46
N ARG A 226 -2.68 1.58 16.05
CA ARG A 226 -2.33 2.39 14.87
C ARG A 226 -0.99 3.13 15.07
N VAL A 227 -0.74 3.68 16.26
CA VAL A 227 0.55 4.29 16.58
C VAL A 227 1.65 3.22 16.62
N GLU A 228 1.40 2.10 17.30
CA GLU A 228 2.36 1.01 17.41
C GLU A 228 2.80 0.51 16.03
N ILE A 229 1.86 0.29 15.11
CA ILE A 229 2.19 -0.21 13.77
C ILE A 229 3.07 0.75 12.98
N ALA A 230 2.89 2.06 13.11
CA ALA A 230 3.73 3.04 12.43
C ALA A 230 5.20 2.98 12.89
N PHE A 231 5.43 2.72 14.19
CA PHE A 231 6.77 2.57 14.76
C PHE A 231 7.36 1.17 14.50
N GLU A 232 6.56 0.11 14.44
CA GLU A 232 7.04 -1.20 13.99
C GLU A 232 7.50 -1.15 12.53
N LEU A 233 6.74 -0.49 11.66
CA LEU A 233 7.16 -0.26 10.27
C LEU A 233 8.43 0.57 10.17
N LYS A 234 8.61 1.55 11.06
CA LYS A 234 9.86 2.32 11.14
C LYS A 234 11.06 1.44 11.49
N LYS A 235 10.92 0.53 12.47
CA LYS A 235 11.96 -0.45 12.83
C LYS A 235 12.25 -1.42 11.69
N ILE A 236 11.20 -1.85 10.97
CA ILE A 236 11.34 -2.71 9.78
C ILE A 236 12.03 -1.97 8.64
N ASP A 237 11.95 -0.65 8.58
CA ASP A 237 12.62 0.18 7.57
C ASP A 237 12.33 -0.28 6.11
N PRO A 238 11.08 -0.58 5.72
CA PRO A 238 10.78 -1.06 4.37
C PRO A 238 11.08 0.03 3.33
N LYS A 239 11.22 -0.35 2.05
CA LYS A 239 11.31 0.63 0.96
C LYS A 239 9.96 1.31 0.72
N ILE A 240 8.88 0.53 0.84
CA ILE A 240 7.50 0.96 0.57
C ILE A 240 6.62 0.53 1.75
N ILE A 241 5.80 1.46 2.24
CA ILE A 241 4.77 1.26 3.25
C ILE A 241 3.40 1.32 2.58
N PRO A 242 2.78 0.18 2.22
CA PRO A 242 1.40 0.14 1.79
C PRO A 242 0.44 0.31 2.97
N ILE A 243 -0.48 1.25 2.84
CA ILE A 243 -1.61 1.44 3.73
C ILE A 243 -2.84 0.91 3.00
N ASN A 244 -3.51 -0.06 3.61
CA ASN A 244 -4.83 -0.50 3.20
C ASN A 244 -5.83 -0.07 4.26
N PHE A 245 -7.08 0.03 3.85
CA PHE A 245 -8.22 0.19 4.72
C PHE A 245 -9.10 -1.05 4.60
N LEU A 246 -9.70 -1.47 5.71
CA LEU A 246 -10.64 -2.58 5.68
C LEU A 246 -11.77 -2.25 4.70
N ASN A 247 -11.92 -3.12 3.71
CA ASN A 247 -13.09 -3.19 2.84
C ASN A 247 -13.90 -4.42 3.29
N PRO A 248 -14.93 -4.27 4.16
CA PRO A 248 -15.69 -5.39 4.68
C PRO A 248 -16.23 -6.28 3.54
N ARG A 249 -15.98 -7.58 3.63
CA ARG A 249 -16.35 -8.53 2.56
C ARG A 249 -17.44 -9.48 3.04
N PRO A 250 -18.55 -9.63 2.29
CA PRO A 250 -19.57 -10.61 2.61
C PRO A 250 -19.00 -12.01 2.81
N GLY A 251 -19.40 -12.67 3.89
CA GLY A 251 -18.96 -14.00 4.29
C GLY A 251 -17.68 -14.03 5.14
N THR A 252 -16.99 -12.90 5.33
CA THR A 252 -15.83 -12.81 6.23
C THR A 252 -16.25 -12.44 7.65
N PRO A 253 -15.49 -12.82 8.69
CA PRO A 253 -15.81 -12.42 10.07
C PRO A 253 -15.89 -10.91 10.31
N LEU A 254 -15.25 -10.09 9.45
CA LEU A 254 -15.29 -8.63 9.52
C LEU A 254 -16.29 -8.00 8.54
N GLU A 255 -17.24 -8.77 7.98
CA GLU A 255 -18.21 -8.26 7.00
C GLU A 255 -19.08 -7.10 7.52
N ASN A 256 -19.35 -7.07 8.82
CA ASN A 256 -20.18 -6.06 9.48
C ASN A 256 -19.34 -5.01 10.23
N GLN A 257 -18.01 -5.03 10.07
CA GLN A 257 -17.13 -4.05 10.69
C GLN A 257 -17.42 -2.66 10.09
N LYS A 258 -17.57 -1.66 10.96
CA LYS A 258 -17.81 -0.28 10.53
C LYS A 258 -16.61 0.23 9.72
N ILE A 259 -16.89 0.79 8.55
CA ILE A 259 -15.89 1.44 7.70
C ILE A 259 -15.32 2.65 8.45
N ILE A 260 -13.99 2.75 8.48
CA ILE A 260 -13.28 3.91 9.02
C ILE A 260 -13.68 5.16 8.24
N SER A 261 -13.90 6.28 8.93
CA SER A 261 -14.25 7.53 8.26
C SER A 261 -13.05 8.14 7.54
N ALA A 262 -13.31 8.92 6.48
CA ALA A 262 -12.27 9.54 5.66
C ALA A 262 -11.32 10.45 6.47
N ASP A 263 -11.82 11.14 7.50
CA ASP A 263 -11.01 11.97 8.40
C ASP A 263 -10.05 11.15 9.24
N GLU A 264 -10.51 10.06 9.85
CA GLU A 264 -9.64 9.14 10.59
C GLU A 264 -8.61 8.48 9.69
N ALA A 265 -9.02 8.04 8.49
CA ALA A 265 -8.14 7.43 7.50
C ALA A 265 -7.04 8.40 7.04
N ALA A 266 -7.40 9.66 6.77
CA ALA A 266 -6.44 10.70 6.40
C ALA A 266 -5.43 10.97 7.55
N LYS A 267 -5.89 11.01 8.81
CA LYS A 267 -4.99 11.13 9.98
C LYS A 267 -4.04 9.93 10.11
N CYS A 268 -4.47 8.72 9.74
CA CYS A 268 -3.60 7.54 9.73
C CYS A 268 -2.49 7.66 8.68
N ILE A 269 -2.81 8.15 7.47
CA ILE A 269 -1.82 8.41 6.40
C ILE A 269 -0.84 9.51 6.86
N ALA A 270 -1.35 10.62 7.40
CA ALA A 270 -0.52 11.71 7.90
C ALA A 270 0.40 11.24 9.02
N MET A 271 -0.12 10.52 10.03
CA MET A 271 0.70 9.92 11.08
C MET A 271 1.81 9.04 10.49
N MET A 272 1.49 8.20 9.48
CA MET A 272 2.50 7.37 8.83
C MET A 272 3.59 8.21 8.16
N ARG A 273 3.24 9.33 7.50
CA ARG A 273 4.20 10.27 6.91
C ARG A 273 5.08 10.94 7.96
N PHE A 274 4.52 11.40 9.07
CA PHE A 274 5.29 12.01 10.16
C PHE A 274 6.27 11.02 10.80
N VAL A 275 5.86 9.77 11.03
CA VAL A 275 6.72 8.73 11.63
C VAL A 275 7.79 8.24 10.64
N ASN A 276 7.44 8.12 9.36
CA ASN A 276 8.26 7.53 8.30
C ASN A 276 8.52 8.51 7.14
N PRO A 277 9.14 9.69 7.39
CA PRO A 277 9.16 10.81 6.45
C PRO A 277 9.81 10.49 5.10
N LYS A 278 10.84 9.62 5.10
CA LYS A 278 11.63 9.27 3.91
C LYS A 278 11.07 8.10 3.09
N LYS A 279 10.02 7.43 3.58
CA LYS A 279 9.49 6.20 2.96
C LYS A 279 8.48 6.51 1.87
N GLN A 280 8.39 5.62 0.88
CA GLN A 280 7.27 5.63 -0.07
C GLN A 280 6.02 5.13 0.65
N ILE A 281 4.97 5.93 0.68
CA ILE A 281 3.69 5.59 1.30
C ILE A 281 2.69 5.36 0.18
N LYS A 282 2.31 4.10 0.02
CA LYS A 282 1.37 3.63 -0.99
C LYS A 282 0.00 3.47 -0.38
N VAL A 283 -1.02 4.08 -0.95
CA VAL A 283 -2.40 3.80 -0.53
C VAL A 283 -3.06 2.87 -1.55
N ALA A 284 -3.47 1.70 -1.05
CA ALA A 284 -3.97 0.60 -1.85
C ALA A 284 -5.42 0.24 -1.47
N GLY A 285 -5.67 -0.98 -1.02
CA GLY A 285 -7.01 -1.53 -0.87
C GLY A 285 -7.91 -0.69 0.05
N GLY A 286 -9.16 -0.50 -0.38
CA GLY A 286 -10.21 0.12 0.45
C GLY A 286 -10.31 1.65 0.33
N ARG A 287 -9.41 2.32 -0.37
CA ARG A 287 -9.45 3.79 -0.52
C ARG A 287 -10.72 4.30 -1.20
N GLU A 288 -11.27 3.56 -2.17
CA GLU A 288 -12.49 3.95 -2.88
C GLU A 288 -13.70 3.95 -1.93
N VAL A 289 -13.76 2.94 -1.04
CA VAL A 289 -14.84 2.77 -0.06
C VAL A 289 -14.75 3.80 1.06
N VAL A 290 -13.53 4.09 1.52
CA VAL A 290 -13.30 5.01 2.65
C VAL A 290 -13.39 6.48 2.25
N PHE A 291 -12.78 6.87 1.13
CA PHE A 291 -12.68 8.28 0.76
C PHE A 291 -13.81 8.72 -0.18
N GLY A 292 -14.39 7.83 -0.98
CA GLY A 292 -15.40 8.21 -1.99
C GLY A 292 -14.85 9.32 -2.88
N ASP A 293 -15.53 10.46 -2.91
CA ASP A 293 -15.12 11.65 -3.68
C ASP A 293 -13.92 12.42 -3.10
N LYS A 294 -13.48 12.09 -1.88
CA LYS A 294 -12.35 12.73 -1.19
C LYS A 294 -11.00 12.07 -1.49
N GLN A 295 -10.80 11.54 -2.71
CA GLN A 295 -9.56 10.85 -3.06
C GLN A 295 -8.32 11.77 -2.96
N ASP A 296 -8.50 13.08 -3.12
CA ASP A 296 -7.43 14.08 -2.96
C ASP A 296 -6.84 14.10 -1.55
N TRP A 297 -7.65 13.76 -0.53
CA TRP A 297 -7.19 13.67 0.87
C TRP A 297 -6.10 12.62 1.04
N VAL A 298 -6.09 11.56 0.24
CA VAL A 298 -5.08 10.49 0.29
C VAL A 298 -3.67 11.07 0.06
N ILE A 299 -3.54 11.87 -0.99
CA ILE A 299 -2.28 12.51 -1.38
C ILE A 299 -1.94 13.66 -0.45
N LYS A 300 -2.92 14.52 -0.13
CA LYS A 300 -2.77 15.66 0.78
C LYS A 300 -2.37 15.23 2.20
N ALA A 301 -2.80 14.05 2.63
CA ALA A 301 -2.38 13.46 3.90
C ALA A 301 -0.95 12.88 3.85
N GLY A 302 -0.26 12.93 2.71
CA GLY A 302 1.16 12.61 2.59
C GLY A 302 1.47 11.29 1.87
N ALA A 303 0.50 10.63 1.23
CA ALA A 303 0.81 9.53 0.31
C ALA A 303 1.53 10.04 -0.95
N ASP A 304 2.42 9.21 -1.50
CA ASP A 304 3.18 9.49 -2.73
C ASP A 304 3.14 8.31 -3.73
N ASP A 305 2.28 7.32 -3.48
CA ASP A 305 2.05 6.17 -4.35
C ASP A 305 0.59 5.70 -4.24
N LEU A 306 -0.01 5.30 -5.36
CA LEU A 306 -1.38 4.82 -5.44
C LEU A 306 -1.45 3.48 -6.19
N MET A 307 -2.30 2.56 -5.71
CA MET A 307 -2.67 1.39 -6.48
C MET A 307 -3.63 1.78 -7.61
N VAL A 308 -3.31 1.41 -8.85
CA VAL A 308 -4.17 1.61 -10.03
C VAL A 308 -4.67 0.27 -10.57
N GLY A 309 -5.82 0.30 -11.25
CA GLY A 309 -6.48 -0.90 -11.73
C GLY A 309 -7.23 -1.64 -10.62
N ASN A 310 -7.41 -2.95 -10.78
CA ASN A 310 -8.20 -3.75 -9.85
C ASN A 310 -7.36 -4.30 -8.69
N TYR A 311 -8.04 -4.58 -7.57
CA TYR A 311 -7.47 -5.33 -6.46
C TYR A 311 -7.70 -6.83 -6.65
N LEU A 312 -7.31 -7.63 -5.65
CA LEU A 312 -7.37 -9.09 -5.72
C LEU A 312 -8.78 -9.65 -5.98
N THR A 313 -9.78 -9.10 -5.29
CA THR A 313 -11.17 -9.58 -5.32
C THR A 313 -12.20 -8.46 -5.48
N THR A 314 -11.75 -7.23 -5.70
CA THR A 314 -12.61 -6.05 -5.81
C THR A 314 -12.15 -5.15 -6.94
N PRO A 315 -13.07 -4.49 -7.66
CA PRO A 315 -12.70 -3.49 -8.64
C PRO A 315 -12.06 -2.29 -7.93
N GLY A 316 -11.11 -1.64 -8.60
CA GLY A 316 -10.65 -0.30 -8.24
C GLY A 316 -11.36 0.76 -9.08
N GLN A 317 -11.03 2.03 -8.83
CA GLN A 317 -11.49 3.11 -9.71
C GLN A 317 -10.71 3.14 -11.03
N ASP A 318 -11.23 3.88 -12.00
CA ASP A 318 -10.55 4.12 -13.28
C ASP A 318 -9.24 4.88 -13.06
N TYR A 319 -8.12 4.30 -13.52
CA TYR A 319 -6.77 4.87 -13.37
C TYR A 319 -6.65 6.29 -13.96
N ARG A 320 -7.49 6.66 -14.94
CA ARG A 320 -7.48 8.02 -15.51
C ARG A 320 -7.91 9.07 -14.49
N LYS A 321 -8.76 8.70 -13.53
CA LYS A 321 -9.11 9.59 -12.40
C LYS A 321 -7.92 9.81 -11.48
N ASP A 322 -7.09 8.78 -11.25
CA ASP A 322 -5.86 8.93 -10.47
C ASP A 322 -4.85 9.86 -11.16
N TRP A 323 -4.71 9.75 -12.49
CA TRP A 323 -3.87 10.68 -13.27
C TRP A 323 -4.38 12.12 -13.20
N GLN A 324 -5.68 12.33 -13.41
CA GLN A 324 -6.30 13.66 -13.34
C GLN A 324 -6.14 14.26 -11.95
N LEU A 325 -6.34 13.46 -10.90
CA LEU A 325 -6.14 13.89 -9.53
C LEU A 325 -4.70 14.35 -9.29
N ALA A 326 -3.72 13.53 -9.66
CA ALA A 326 -2.31 13.87 -9.51
C ALA A 326 -1.94 15.18 -10.23
N LEU A 327 -2.40 15.35 -11.48
CA LEU A 327 -2.19 16.58 -12.25
C LEU A 327 -2.87 17.79 -11.61
N SER A 328 -4.09 17.63 -11.10
CA SER A 328 -4.83 18.72 -10.43
C SER A 328 -4.15 19.20 -9.14
N LEU A 329 -3.35 18.33 -8.51
CA LEU A 329 -2.54 18.63 -7.33
C LEU A 329 -1.11 19.07 -7.70
N GLY A 330 -0.82 19.24 -9.00
CA GLY A 330 0.49 19.68 -9.49
C GLY A 330 1.61 18.65 -9.35
N LEU A 331 1.29 17.36 -9.22
CA LEU A 331 2.29 16.29 -9.08
C LEU A 331 2.87 15.85 -10.43
N GLU A 332 4.16 15.51 -10.42
CA GLU A 332 4.82 14.88 -11.55
C GLU A 332 4.39 13.41 -11.69
N LEU A 333 3.83 13.09 -12.84
CA LEU A 333 3.50 11.72 -13.24
C LEU A 333 4.76 10.95 -13.72
N PRO A 334 4.77 9.61 -13.64
CA PRO A 334 5.81 8.78 -14.24
C PRO A 334 6.09 9.11 -15.71
N GLU A 335 7.36 9.15 -16.09
CA GLU A 335 7.83 9.64 -17.40
C GLU A 335 7.12 8.96 -18.59
N HIS A 336 6.93 7.65 -18.52
CA HIS A 336 6.31 6.88 -19.60
C HIS A 336 4.83 7.25 -19.86
N ILE A 337 4.14 7.84 -18.89
CA ILE A 337 2.76 8.34 -19.08
C ILE A 337 2.76 9.52 -20.05
N LYS A 338 3.76 10.42 -19.96
CA LYS A 338 3.89 11.57 -20.89
C LYS A 338 4.08 11.11 -22.33
N VAL A 339 4.82 10.02 -22.52
CA VAL A 339 5.00 9.39 -23.85
C VAL A 339 3.69 8.82 -24.35
N ILE A 340 2.95 8.08 -23.52
CA ILE A 340 1.66 7.47 -23.90
C ILE A 340 0.62 8.53 -24.28
N SER A 341 0.51 9.62 -23.52
CA SER A 341 -0.45 10.69 -23.81
C SER A 341 -0.12 11.41 -25.12
N SER A 342 1.16 11.69 -25.38
CA SER A 342 1.59 12.31 -26.63
C SER A 342 1.32 11.44 -27.87
N ALA A 343 1.57 10.12 -27.77
CA ALA A 343 1.33 9.17 -28.86
C ALA A 343 -0.17 9.01 -29.18
N LYS A 344 -1.03 8.99 -28.15
CA LYS A 344 -2.50 8.93 -28.34
C LYS A 344 -3.05 10.19 -29.02
N ASN A 345 -2.54 11.37 -28.65
CA ASN A 345 -2.94 12.63 -29.27
C ASN A 345 -2.50 12.71 -30.75
N GLN A 346 -1.31 12.20 -31.08
CA GLN A 346 -0.86 12.11 -32.47
C GLN A 346 -1.71 11.14 -33.30
N ALA A 347 -2.03 9.96 -32.76
CA ALA A 347 -2.87 8.98 -33.44
C ALA A 347 -4.30 9.49 -33.71
N GLN A 348 -4.88 10.26 -32.78
CA GLN A 348 -6.20 10.90 -32.93
C GLN A 348 -6.19 12.11 -33.88
N ALA A 349 -5.05 12.78 -34.06
CA ALA A 349 -4.91 13.87 -35.03
C ALA A 349 -4.67 13.35 -36.46
N SER A 350 -4.26 12.09 -36.61
CA SER A 350 -4.05 11.41 -37.89
C SER A 350 -5.23 10.53 -38.35
N SER A 351 -6.28 10.43 -37.54
CA SER A 351 -7.54 9.73 -37.82
C SER A 351 -8.66 10.75 -38.02
#